data_AF-A0A2G4R7G9-F1
#
_entry.id   AF-A0A2G4R7G9-F1
#
_cell.length_a   1.000
_cell.length_b   1.000
_cell.length_c   1.000
_cell.angle_alpha   90.00
_cell.angle_beta   90.00
_cell.angle_gamma   90.00
#
_symmetry.space_group_name_H-M   'P 1'
#
loop_
_entity.id
_entity.type
_entity.pdbx_description
1 polymer ?
#
loop_
_entity_poly.entity_id
_entity_poly.type
_entity_poly.pdbx_seq_one_letter_code
_entity_poly.pdbx_strand_id
1 'polypeptide(L)'
;MKINEWIEEFKLALIEEDTDKIEALSSTLDLKAMVENLDDDESLKENLNTLLSQLEALLKEATKLIVAKKDYQATELQKFQKALHYIKA
;
A
#
# COMPACT_ATOMS: atom_id res chain seq x y z
N MET A 1 11.93 12.19 -3.10
CA MET A 1 11.39 11.49 -4.28
C MET A 1 10.24 12.31 -4.82
N LYS A 2 10.08 12.43 -6.15
CA LYS A 2 8.94 13.15 -6.72
C LYS A 2 7.67 12.30 -6.58
N ILE A 3 6.49 12.93 -6.54
CA ILE A 3 5.23 12.22 -6.35
C ILE A 3 4.95 11.20 -7.47
N ASN A 4 5.27 11.53 -8.72
CA ASN A 4 5.08 10.61 -9.84
C ASN A 4 6.01 9.39 -9.75
N GLU A 5 7.25 9.59 -9.31
CA GLU A 5 8.19 8.48 -9.05
C GLU A 5 7.68 7.60 -7.91
N TRP A 6 7.18 8.21 -6.83
CA TRP A 6 6.56 7.48 -5.72
C TRP A 6 5.38 6.63 -6.20
N ILE A 7 4.50 7.19 -7.03
CA ILE A 7 3.31 6.49 -7.56
C ILE A 7 3.70 5.28 -8.40
N GLU A 8 4.67 5.42 -9.30
CA GLU A 8 5.11 4.29 -10.15
C GLU A 8 5.79 3.20 -9.31
N GLU A 9 6.66 3.55 -8.37
CA GLU A 9 7.28 2.59 -7.45
C GLU A 9 6.24 1.89 -6.56
N PHE A 10 5.22 2.60 -6.11
CA PHE A 10 4.15 2.04 -5.27
C PHE A 10 3.24 1.10 -6.08
N LYS A 11 2.91 1.43 -7.33
CA LYS A 11 2.19 0.52 -8.24
C LYS A 11 2.99 -0.75 -8.49
N LEU A 12 4.29 -0.64 -8.75
CA LEU A 12 5.16 -1.81 -8.94
C LEU A 12 5.18 -2.69 -7.69
N ALA A 13 5.36 -2.09 -6.51
CA ALA A 13 5.33 -2.82 -5.24
C ALA A 13 3.99 -3.55 -5.00
N LEU A 14 2.86 -2.94 -5.38
CA LEU A 14 1.54 -3.59 -5.34
C LEU A 14 1.43 -4.78 -6.30
N ILE A 15 1.93 -4.65 -7.54
CA ILE A 15 1.91 -5.72 -8.54
C ILE A 15 2.79 -6.90 -8.10
N GLU A 16 3.95 -6.61 -7.52
CA GLU A 16 4.90 -7.61 -7.00
C GLU A 16 4.45 -8.19 -5.65
N GLU A 17 3.40 -7.62 -5.06
CA GLU A 17 2.94 -7.89 -3.70
C GLU A 17 4.04 -7.77 -2.63
N ASP A 18 5.01 -6.89 -2.86
CA ASP A 18 6.15 -6.63 -1.97
C ASP A 18 5.72 -5.76 -0.79
N THR A 19 5.37 -6.41 0.32
CA THR A 19 4.88 -5.75 1.53
C THR A 19 5.93 -4.88 2.20
N ASP A 20 7.21 -5.24 2.11
CA ASP A 20 8.30 -4.51 2.74
C ASP A 20 8.55 -3.20 1.98
N LYS A 21 8.51 -3.26 0.64
CA LYS A 21 8.60 -2.07 -0.20
C LYS A 21 7.38 -1.16 -0.05
N ILE A 22 6.17 -1.73 0.09
CA ILE A 22 4.95 -0.95 0.38
C ILE A 22 5.07 -0.20 1.73
N GLU A 23 5.58 -0.86 2.78
CA GLU A 23 5.81 -0.23 4.09
C GLU A 23 6.86 0.89 4.00
N ALA A 24 7.99 0.62 3.33
CA ALA A 24 9.04 1.59 3.13
C ALA A 24 8.54 2.84 2.37
N LEU A 25 7.82 2.64 1.26
CA LEU A 25 7.25 3.74 0.47
C LEU A 25 6.19 4.52 1.27
N SER A 26 5.32 3.83 2.01
CA SER A 26 4.31 4.46 2.87
C SER A 26 4.93 5.34 3.94
N SER A 27 6.06 4.92 4.52
CA SER A 27 6.81 5.69 5.52
C SER A 27 7.45 6.97 4.96
N THR A 28 7.62 7.05 3.64
CA THR A 28 8.18 8.23 2.95
C THR A 28 7.12 9.16 2.36
N LEU A 29 5.83 8.81 2.48
CA LEU A 29 4.74 9.59 1.92
C LEU A 29 4.50 10.85 2.75
N ASP A 30 5.04 11.97 2.31
CA ASP A 30 4.73 13.31 2.83
C ASP A 30 3.97 14.10 1.77
N LEU A 31 2.64 14.07 1.87
CA LEU A 31 1.75 14.74 0.93
C LEU A 31 2.00 16.26 0.87
N LYS A 32 2.37 16.88 1.98
CA LYS A 32 2.59 18.32 2.02
C LYS A 32 3.86 18.68 1.27
N ALA A 33 4.97 18.00 1.56
CA ALA A 33 6.23 18.20 0.85
C ALA A 33 6.14 17.80 -0.63
N MET A 34 5.33 16.81 -0.97
CA MET A 34 5.14 16.35 -2.35
C MET A 34 4.27 17.31 -3.18
N VAL A 35 3.37 18.06 -2.54
CA VAL A 35 2.51 19.07 -3.19
C VAL A 35 3.18 20.45 -3.25
N GLU A 36 4.04 20.81 -2.30
CA GLU A 36 4.84 22.05 -2.35
C GLU A 36 5.79 22.11 -3.57
N ASN A 37 6.03 20.98 -4.24
CA ASN A 37 6.80 20.87 -5.48
C ASN A 37 5.96 21.03 -6.76
N LEU A 38 4.68 21.40 -6.64
CA LEU A 38 3.77 21.61 -7.77
C LEU A 38 3.51 23.13 -7.93
N ASP A 39 3.91 23.72 -9.07
CA ASP A 39 3.83 25.17 -9.35
C ASP A 39 2.37 25.70 -9.42
N ASP A 40 2.08 26.81 -8.72
CA ASP A 40 0.78 27.50 -8.47
C ASP A 40 -0.11 27.84 -9.70
N ASP A 41 -0.51 26.86 -10.51
CA ASP A 41 -1.42 27.07 -11.65
C ASP A 41 -2.83 26.52 -11.38
N GLU A 42 -3.90 27.09 -11.97
CA GLU A 42 -5.29 26.66 -11.71
C GLU A 42 -5.57 25.23 -12.25
N SER A 43 -4.77 24.80 -13.25
CA SER A 43 -4.63 23.41 -13.69
C SER A 43 -4.19 22.46 -12.57
N LEU A 44 -3.52 22.96 -11.52
CA LEU A 44 -3.14 22.15 -10.37
C LEU A 44 -4.33 21.62 -9.61
N LYS A 45 -5.42 22.37 -9.43
CA LYS A 45 -6.54 21.89 -8.59
C LYS A 45 -7.18 20.63 -9.18
N GLU A 46 -7.36 20.61 -10.49
CA GLU A 46 -7.86 19.44 -11.21
C GLU A 46 -6.87 18.28 -11.11
N ASN A 47 -5.58 18.55 -11.37
CA ASN A 47 -4.51 17.56 -11.25
C ASN A 47 -4.33 17.04 -9.81
N LEU A 48 -4.54 17.87 -8.79
CA LEU A 48 -4.40 17.54 -7.38
C LEU A 48 -5.54 16.64 -6.92
N ASN A 49 -6.78 16.91 -7.34
CA ASN A 49 -7.92 16.05 -7.05
C ASN A 49 -7.75 14.67 -7.69
N THR A 50 -7.28 14.61 -8.94
CA THR A 50 -6.94 13.35 -9.61
C THR A 50 -5.82 12.62 -8.88
N LEU A 51 -4.78 13.33 -8.47
CA LEU A 51 -3.64 12.80 -7.73
C LEU A 51 -4.07 12.21 -6.38
N LEU A 52 -4.84 12.95 -5.59
CA LEU A 52 -5.36 12.49 -4.31
C LEU A 52 -6.27 11.27 -4.47
N SER A 53 -7.12 11.26 -5.50
CA SER A 53 -7.98 10.11 -5.81
C SER A 53 -7.15 8.88 -6.17
N GLN A 54 -6.05 9.06 -6.92
CA GLN A 54 -5.14 7.98 -7.27
C GLN A 54 -4.41 7.45 -6.04
N LEU A 55 -3.90 8.32 -5.17
CA LEU A 55 -3.24 7.94 -3.92
C LEU A 55 -4.19 7.17 -3.00
N GLU A 56 -5.43 7.64 -2.85
CA GLU A 56 -6.46 6.96 -2.07
C GLU A 56 -6.73 5.55 -2.62
N ALA A 57 -6.85 5.41 -3.94
CA ALA A 57 -7.07 4.12 -4.58
C ALA A 57 -5.88 3.15 -4.33
N LEU A 58 -4.64 3.64 -4.46
CA LEU A 58 -3.44 2.84 -4.21
C LEU A 58 -3.35 2.38 -2.75
N LEU A 59 -3.59 3.28 -1.80
CA LEU A 59 -3.56 2.95 -0.36
C LEU A 59 -4.68 1.98 0.03
N LYS A 60 -5.87 2.10 -0.57
CA LYS A 60 -6.96 1.13 -0.39
C LYS A 60 -6.56 -0.25 -0.89
N GLU A 61 -5.90 -0.34 -2.04
CA GLU A 61 -5.47 -1.62 -2.60
C GLU A 61 -4.36 -2.26 -1.75
N ALA A 62 -3.40 -1.46 -1.27
CA ALA A 62 -2.39 -1.92 -0.31
C ALA A 62 -3.04 -2.50 0.96
N THR A 63 -4.07 -1.84 1.48
CA THR A 63 -4.82 -2.32 2.66
C THR A 63 -5.47 -3.67 2.39
N LYS A 64 -6.12 -3.85 1.23
CA LYS A 64 -6.73 -5.14 0.86
C LYS A 64 -5.69 -6.25 0.76
N LEU A 65 -4.56 -5.97 0.11
CA LEU A 65 -3.46 -6.93 -0.02
C LEU A 65 -2.95 -7.39 1.35
N ILE A 66 -2.67 -6.44 2.26
CA ILE A 66 -2.19 -6.74 3.61
C ILE A 66 -3.22 -7.58 4.38
N VAL A 67 -4.51 -7.22 4.30
CA VAL A 67 -5.59 -7.99 4.95
C VAL A 67 -5.65 -9.42 4.40
N ALA A 68 -5.59 -9.60 3.08
CA ALA A 68 -5.63 -10.92 2.45
C ALA A 68 -4.45 -11.80 2.90
N LYS A 69 -3.22 -11.27 2.92
CA LYS A 69 -2.04 -12.00 3.39
C LYS A 69 -2.13 -12.35 4.87
N LYS A 70 -2.60 -11.42 5.71
CA LYS A 70 -2.83 -11.65 7.14
C LYS A 70 -3.84 -12.77 7.36
N ASP A 71 -4.97 -12.75 6.66
CA ASP A 71 -6.04 -13.74 6.83
C ASP A 71 -5.60 -15.13 6.35
N TYR A 72 -4.80 -15.19 5.29
CA TYR A 72 -4.16 -16.43 4.84
C TYR A 72 -3.25 -17.01 5.93
N GLN A 73 -2.34 -16.18 6.49
CA GLN A 73 -1.46 -16.62 7.57
C GLN A 73 -2.24 -17.10 8.80
N ALA A 74 -3.28 -16.38 9.21
CA ALA A 74 -4.14 -16.78 10.33
C ALA A 74 -4.81 -18.15 10.08
N THR A 75 -5.27 -18.39 8.85
CA THR A 75 -5.87 -19.66 8.44
C THR A 75 -4.87 -20.81 8.51
N GLU A 76 -3.66 -20.63 7.98
CA GLU A 76 -2.61 -21.65 8.07
C GLU A 76 -2.21 -21.96 9.52
N LEU A 77 -2.10 -20.92 10.36
CA LEU A 77 -1.79 -21.07 11.78
C LEU A 77 -2.85 -21.89 12.51
N GLN A 78 -4.14 -21.67 12.21
CA GLN A 78 -5.23 -22.49 12.74
C GLN A 78 -5.15 -23.95 12.28
N LYS A 79 -4.79 -24.21 11.01
CA LYS A 79 -4.59 -25.58 10.52
C LYS A 79 -3.47 -26.27 11.29
N PHE A 80 -2.34 -25.60 11.52
CA PHE A 80 -1.23 -26.14 12.31
C PHE A 80 -1.64 -26.41 13.76
N GLN A 81 -2.39 -25.51 14.40
CA GLN A 81 -2.90 -25.72 15.76
C GLN A 81 -3.81 -26.97 15.85
N LYS A 82 -4.71 -27.15 14.87
CA LYS A 82 -5.58 -28.34 14.79
C LYS A 82 -4.76 -29.62 14.58
N ALA A 83 -3.80 -29.60 13.67
CA ALA A 83 -2.91 -30.74 13.43
C ALA A 83 -2.13 -31.12 14.69
N LEU A 84 -1.58 -30.13 15.40
CA LEU A 84 -0.88 -30.34 16.67
C LEU A 84 -1.79 -30.95 17.74
N HIS A 85 -3.06 -30.52 17.81
CA HIS A 85 -4.05 -31.10 18.72
C HIS A 85 -4.28 -32.58 18.42
N TYR A 86 -4.46 -32.96 17.15
CA TYR A 86 -4.65 -34.37 16.77
C TYR A 86 -3.43 -35.25 17.01
N ILE A 87 -2.21 -34.71 16.93
CA ILE A 87 -0.98 -35.47 17.20
C ILE A 87 -0.75 -35.66 18.70
N LYS A 88 -1.19 -34.73 19.53
CA LYS A 88 -1.03 -34.77 21.00
C LYS A 88 -2.16 -35.49 21.74
N ALA A 89 -3.28 -35.74 21.08
CA ALA A 89 -4.43 -36.47 21.59
C ALA A 89 -4.23 -37.98 21.40
#